data_AF-A0A1B7N7K4-F1
#
_entry.id   AF-A0A1B7N7K4-F1
#
_cell.length_a   1.000
_cell.length_b   1.000
_cell.length_c   1.000
_cell.angle_alpha   90.00
_cell.angle_beta   90.00
_cell.angle_gamma   90.00
#
_symmetry.space_group_name_H-M   'P 1'
#
loop_
_entity.id
_entity.type
_entity.pdbx_description
1 polymer ?
#
loop_
_entity_poly.entity_id
_entity_poly.type
_entity_poly.pdbx_seq_one_letter_code
_entity_poly.pdbx_strand_id
1 'polypeptide(L)' 'VHTADGSTISAIGQGDVKIDLPLRDRYTSVTLKDALYTPNMAFTLISTNRIASSGFITHFE' A
#
# COMPACT_ATOMS: atom_id res chain seq x y z
N VAL A 1 10.51 10.25 -2.47
CA VAL A 1 10.39 8.81 -2.18
C VAL A 1 11.24 8.08 -3.19
N HIS A 2 12.16 7.22 -2.74
CA HIS A 2 12.91 6.34 -3.64
C HIS A 2 12.13 5.04 -3.81
N THR A 3 11.85 4.68 -5.05
CA THR A 3 11.10 3.46 -5.40
C THR A 3 12.07 2.32 -5.69
N ALA A 4 11.55 1.09 -5.69
CA ALA A 4 12.37 -0.11 -5.87
C ALA A 4 13.05 -0.20 -7.24
N ASP A 5 12.52 0.47 -8.26
CA ASP A 5 13.11 0.61 -9.60
C ASP A 5 14.22 1.67 -9.68
N GLY A 6 14.58 2.30 -8.55
CA GLY A 6 15.60 3.35 -8.48
C GLY A 6 15.10 4.74 -8.89
N SER A 7 13.83 4.88 -9.29
CA SER A 7 13.26 6.20 -9.59
C SER A 7 12.97 6.98 -8.31
N THR A 8 12.77 8.30 -8.46
CA THR A 8 12.40 9.18 -7.35
C THR A 8 11.11 9.90 -7.70
N ILE A 9 10.15 9.81 -6.78
CA ILE A 9 8.85 10.48 -6.92
C ILE A 9 8.59 11.44 -5.76
N SER A 10 7.85 12.51 -6.04
CA SER A 10 7.42 13.47 -5.04
C SER A 10 6.18 12.97 -4.31
N ALA A 11 6.28 12.85 -2.98
CA ALA A 11 5.11 12.75 -2.10
C ALA A 11 4.76 14.15 -1.62
N ILE A 12 3.50 14.54 -1.77
CA ILE A 12 2.99 15.86 -1.35
C ILE A 12 2.15 15.78 -0.07
N GLY A 13 2.01 14.60 0.51
CA GLY A 13 1.32 14.37 1.77
C GLY A 13 1.64 13.01 2.38
N GLN A 14 1.31 12.85 3.65
CA GLN A 14 1.40 11.60 4.40
C GLN A 14 0.22 11.50 5.36
N GLY A 15 -0.35 10.31 5.51
CA GLY A 15 -1.38 10.06 6.51
C GLY A 15 -1.89 8.62 6.52
N ASP A 16 -2.77 8.34 7.46
CA ASP A 16 -3.43 7.04 7.54
C ASP A 16 -4.57 6.96 6.51
N VAL A 17 -4.58 5.89 5.72
CA VAL A 17 -5.62 5.66 4.72
C VAL A 17 -6.40 4.40 5.09
N LYS A 18 -7.71 4.54 5.25
CA LYS A 18 -8.62 3.42 5.46
C LYS A 18 -9.13 2.92 4.12
N ILE A 19 -8.98 1.63 3.86
CA ILE A 19 -9.48 0.97 2.65
C ILE A 19 -10.19 -0.32 3.02
N ASP A 20 -11.16 -0.72 2.19
CA ASP A 20 -11.77 -2.03 2.28
C ASP A 20 -11.12 -2.94 1.24
N LEU A 21 -10.30 -3.89 1.71
CA LEU A 21 -9.62 -4.85 0.85
C LEU A 21 -10.56 -6.00 0.49
N PRO A 22 -10.83 -6.25 -0.80
CA PRO A 22 -11.53 -7.45 -1.23
C PRO A 22 -10.59 -8.66 -1.10
N LEU A 23 -10.94 -9.60 -0.23
CA LEU A 23 -10.22 -10.86 -0.02
C LEU A 23 -11.15 -12.03 -0.35
N ARG A 24 -11.08 -12.51 -1.60
CA ARG A 24 -11.93 -13.59 -2.17
C ARG A 24 -13.42 -13.43 -1.90
N ASP A 25 -13.90 -13.93 -0.77
CA ASP A 25 -15.31 -14.02 -0.38
C ASP A 25 -15.74 -12.95 0.64
N ARG A 26 -14.81 -12.10 1.11
CA ARG A 26 -15.09 -11.07 2.11
C ARG A 26 -14.37 -9.76 1.85
N TYR A 27 -14.88 -8.68 2.43
CA TYR A 27 -14.17 -7.41 2.55
C TYR A 27 -13.56 -7.30 3.95
N THR A 28 -12.29 -6.89 4.02
CA THR A 28 -11.63 -6.60 5.29
C THR A 28 -11.20 -5.15 5.30
N SER A 29 -11.72 -4.38 6.27
CA SER A 29 -11.32 -2.99 6.46
C SER A 29 -9.93 -2.94 7.08
N VAL A 30 -8.99 -2.29 6.42
CA VAL A 30 -7.61 -2.14 6.89
C VAL A 30 -7.20 -0.67 6.90
N THR A 31 -6.22 -0.35 7.73
CA THR A 31 -5.58 0.97 7.72
C THR A 31 -4.16 0.84 7.22
N LEU A 32 -3.87 1.51 6.10
CA LEU A 32 -2.52 1.75 5.64
C LEU A 32 -1.94 2.89 6.48
N LYS A 33 -1.06 2.55 7.41
CA LYS A 33 -0.39 3.52 8.28
C LYS A 33 0.69 4.28 7.51
N ASP A 34 0.79 5.58 7.76
CA ASP A 34 1.85 6.44 7.19
C ASP A 34 1.93 6.38 5.65
N ALA A 35 0.78 6.26 4.98
CA ALA A 35 0.72 6.20 3.52
C ALA A 35 1.12 7.54 2.91
N LEU A 36 1.99 7.50 1.89
CA LEU A 36 2.46 8.68 1.19
C LEU A 36 1.53 8.99 0.01
N TYR A 37 1.08 10.23 -0.08
CA TYR A 37 0.29 10.71 -1.20
C TYR A 37 1.21 11.20 -2.31
N THR A 38 1.29 10.41 -3.39
CA THR A 38 2.15 10.65 -4.56
C THR A 38 1.31 10.74 -5.83
N PRO A 39 0.77 11.92 -6.21
CA PRO A 39 -0.16 12.07 -7.34
C PRO A 39 0.39 11.58 -8.68
N ASN A 40 1.72 11.59 -8.85
CA ASN A 40 2.38 11.16 -10.08
C ASN A 40 2.54 9.63 -10.18
N MET A 41 2.11 8.87 -9.16
CA MET A 41 2.08 7.41 -9.19
C MET A 41 0.70 6.95 -9.66
N ALA A 42 0.63 6.28 -10.81
CA ALA A 42 -0.63 5.79 -11.37
C ALA A 42 -1.27 4.65 -10.56
N PHE A 43 -0.50 4.01 -9.68
CA PHE A 43 -0.92 2.84 -8.89
C PHE A 43 -0.62 3.03 -7.41
N THR A 44 -1.34 2.31 -6.56
CA THR A 44 -0.99 2.23 -5.13
C THR A 44 0.08 1.18 -4.93
N LEU A 45 1.24 1.58 -4.40
CA LEU A 45 2.30 0.66 -4.01
C LEU A 45 2.10 0.25 -2.54
N ILE A 46 1.93 -1.03 -2.28
CA ILE A 46 1.80 -1.58 -0.92
C ILE A 46 2.98 -2.51 -0.65
N SER A 47 3.64 -2.33 0.49
CA SER A 47 4.77 -3.19 0.88
C SER A 47 4.28 -4.57 1.32
N THR A 48 4.71 -5.61 0.62
CA THR A 48 4.37 -7.02 0.94
C THR A 48 4.87 -7.45 2.32
N ASN A 49 6.05 -6.95 2.74
CA ASN A 49 6.57 -7.23 4.08
C ASN A 49 5.66 -6.68 5.17
N ARG A 50 5.04 -5.52 4.94
CA ARG A 50 4.09 -4.93 5.90
C ARG A 50 2.79 -5.75 5.95
N ILE A 51 2.31 -6.23 4.80
CA ILE A 51 1.15 -7.14 4.70
C ILE A 51 1.41 -8.45 5.49
N ALA A 52 2.56 -9.09 5.27
CA ALA A 52 2.93 -10.31 5.97
C ALA A 52 3.06 -10.08 7.49
N SER A 53 3.70 -8.98 7.89
CA SER A 53 3.87 -8.64 9.31
C SER A 53 2.56 -8.37 10.06
N SER A 54 1.48 -8.02 9.35
CA SER A 54 0.15 -7.83 9.93
C SER A 54 -0.72 -9.09 9.91
N GLY A 55 -0.15 -10.25 9.52
CA GLY A 55 -0.82 -11.54 9.58
C GLY A 55 -1.62 -11.91 8.32
N PHE A 56 -1.52 -11.12 7.24
CA PHE A 56 -2.12 -11.46 5.95
C PHE A 56 -1.15 -12.29 5.10
N ILE A 57 -1.71 -13.12 4.22
CA ILE A 57 -0.94 -13.91 3.26
C ILE A 57 -1.02 -13.24 1.89
N THR A 58 0.12 -13.04 1.24
CA THR A 58 0.19 -12.56 -0.15
C THR A 58 0.39 -13.75 -1.09
N HIS A 59 -0.47 -13.86 -2.11
CA HIS A 59 -0.33 -14.81 -3.20
C HIS A 59 0.16 -14.06 -4.44
N PHE A 60 1.18 -14.59 -5.11
CA PHE A 60 1.63 -14.11 -6.42
C PHE A 60 1.10 -15.08 -7.47
N GLU A 61 0.55 -14.55 -8.56
CA GLU A 61 0.15 -15.30 -9.74
C GLU A 61 1.11 -15.02 -10.89
#